data_AF-A0A2G4E896-F1
#
_entry.id   AF-A0A2G4E896-F1
#
_cell.length_a   1.000
_cell.length_b   1.000
_cell.length_c   1.000
_cell.angle_alpha   90.00
_cell.angle_beta   90.00
_cell.angle_gamma   90.00
#
_symmetry.space_group_name_H-M   'P 1'
#
loop_
_entity.id
_entity.type
_entity.pdbx_description
1 polymer ?
#
loop_
_entity_poly.entity_id
_entity_poly.type
_entity_poly.pdbx_seq_one_letter_code
_entity_poly.pdbx_strand_id
1 'polypeptide(L)'
;HEPRCAVLPGAKAWVCGIANLRGRLLPIMDLCAFFGHELSPLRKQRRVLVIDFQGVFVGLLIDEVLGMQHFSERSLMPEPGHDSEARVAPYIQGRFVREQVWQVFSPRALVQSPDFMDVAV
;
A
#
# COMPACT_ATOMS: atom_id res chain seq x y z
N HIS A 1 3.28 7.15 -12.96
CA HIS A 1 2.62 8.46 -13.04
C HIS A 1 1.31 8.37 -12.27
N GLU A 2 1.00 9.35 -11.42
CA GLU A 2 -0.26 9.41 -10.67
C GLU A 2 -1.43 9.54 -11.66
N PRO A 3 -2.42 8.62 -11.65
CA PRO A 3 -3.54 8.67 -12.58
C PRO A 3 -4.54 9.77 -12.18
N ARG A 4 -5.22 10.35 -13.18
CA ARG A 4 -6.37 11.22 -12.91
C ARG A 4 -7.50 10.37 -12.31
N CYS A 5 -7.94 10.73 -11.10
CA CYS A 5 -8.99 10.03 -10.39
C CYS A 5 -10.27 10.88 -10.34
N ALA A 6 -11.43 10.24 -10.44
CA ALA A 6 -12.71 10.84 -10.10
C ALA A 6 -12.96 10.67 -8.59
N VAL A 7 -13.33 11.76 -7.93
CA VAL A 7 -13.62 11.78 -6.48
C VAL A 7 -14.83 10.90 -6.18
N LEU A 8 -14.77 10.14 -5.08
CA LEU A 8 -15.86 9.32 -4.59
C LEU A 8 -16.53 10.01 -3.38
N PRO A 9 -17.75 10.53 -3.50
CA PRO A 9 -18.47 11.14 -2.38
C PRO A 9 -18.75 10.12 -1.26
N GLY A 10 -18.61 10.54 -0.01
CA GLY A 10 -18.86 9.67 1.15
C GLY A 10 -17.79 8.60 1.39
N ALA A 11 -16.63 8.71 0.72
CA ALA A 11 -15.50 7.83 0.96
C ALA A 11 -14.58 8.37 2.07
N LYS A 12 -13.88 7.46 2.78
CA LYS A 12 -12.87 7.82 3.78
C LYS A 12 -11.75 8.64 3.14
N ALA A 13 -11.11 9.53 3.91
CA ALA A 13 -10.14 10.50 3.41
C ALA A 13 -8.89 9.89 2.73
N TRP A 14 -8.58 8.62 3.01
CA TRP A 14 -7.49 7.88 2.37
C TRP A 14 -7.89 7.28 1.01
N VAL A 15 -9.13 7.45 0.57
CA VAL A 15 -9.59 7.08 -0.77
C VAL A 15 -9.36 8.26 -1.72
N CYS A 16 -8.38 8.14 -2.62
CA CYS A 16 -8.10 9.17 -3.63
C CYS A 16 -9.24 9.29 -4.66
N GLY A 17 -9.96 8.20 -4.91
CA GLY A 17 -11.05 8.12 -5.87
C GLY A 17 -10.94 6.92 -6.79
N ILE A 18 -11.50 7.02 -7.99
CA ILE A 18 -11.53 5.94 -8.98
C ILE A 18 -10.81 6.39 -10.25
N ALA A 19 -9.88 5.57 -10.74
CA ALA A 19 -9.21 5.74 -12.01
C ALA A 19 -9.68 4.69 -13.03
N ASN A 20 -9.52 4.97 -14.31
CA ASN A 20 -9.69 3.97 -15.36
C ASN A 20 -8.33 3.37 -15.74
N LEU A 21 -8.15 2.08 -15.52
CA LEU A 21 -6.97 1.33 -15.96
C LEU A 21 -7.39 0.33 -17.03
N ARG A 22 -7.08 0.64 -18.29
CA ARG A 22 -7.34 -0.23 -19.46
C ARG A 22 -8.81 -0.67 -19.57
N GLY A 23 -9.75 0.21 -19.28
CA GLY A 23 -11.18 -0.06 -19.34
C GLY A 23 -11.79 -0.65 -18.06
N ARG A 24 -10.98 -0.93 -17.04
CA ARG A 24 -11.45 -1.38 -15.71
C ARG A 24 -11.38 -0.22 -14.73
N LEU A 25 -12.45 -0.03 -13.95
CA LEU A 25 -12.45 0.92 -12.84
C LEU A 25 -11.52 0.39 -11.74
N LEU A 26 -10.58 1.23 -11.32
CA LEU A 26 -9.56 0.95 -10.34
C LEU A 26 -9.69 1.98 -9.20
N PRO A 27 -10.27 1.61 -8.05
CA PRO A 27 -10.19 2.44 -6.85
C PRO A 27 -8.73 2.68 -6.47
N ILE A 28 -8.38 3.92 -6.15
CA ILE A 28 -7.04 4.32 -5.74
C ILE A 28 -7.09 4.73 -4.27
N MET A 29 -6.30 4.05 -3.44
CA MET A 29 -6.18 4.30 -2.00
C MET A 29 -4.79 4.87 -1.70
N ASP A 30 -4.70 5.94 -0.93
CA ASP A 30 -3.43 6.47 -0.41
C ASP A 30 -2.97 5.64 0.78
N LEU A 31 -1.87 4.90 0.60
CA LEU A 31 -1.35 3.99 1.62
C LEU A 31 -0.81 4.75 2.84
N CYS A 32 -0.21 5.93 2.62
CA CYS A 32 0.28 6.76 3.72
C CYS A 32 -0.90 7.28 4.54
N ALA A 33 -1.91 7.84 3.89
CA ALA A 33 -3.10 8.36 4.56
C ALA A 33 -3.88 7.24 5.28
N PHE A 34 -3.92 6.03 4.72
CA PHE A 34 -4.57 4.87 5.35
C PHE A 34 -3.91 4.52 6.69
N PHE A 35 -2.57 4.51 6.76
CA PHE A 35 -1.85 4.33 8.02
C PHE A 35 -1.87 5.56 8.94
N GLY A 36 -2.39 6.70 8.45
CA GLY A 36 -2.46 7.97 9.19
C GLY A 36 -1.18 8.80 9.13
N HIS A 37 -0.32 8.53 8.15
CA HIS A 37 0.81 9.39 7.83
C HIS A 37 0.36 10.61 7.02
N GLU A 38 1.17 11.66 7.06
CA GLU A 38 0.97 12.83 6.21
C GLU A 38 1.19 12.50 4.73
N LEU A 39 0.52 13.26 3.86
CA LEU A 39 0.70 13.16 2.43
C LEU A 39 2.16 13.44 2.05
N SER A 40 2.81 12.46 1.42
CA SER A 40 4.20 12.62 0.99
C SER A 40 4.39 13.79 0.03
N PRO A 41 5.36 14.68 0.26
CA PRO A 41 5.64 15.81 -0.64
C PRO A 41 6.18 15.37 -2.01
N LEU A 42 6.58 14.11 -2.16
CA LEU A 42 7.24 13.54 -3.34
C LEU A 42 6.27 13.22 -4.51
N ARG A 43 5.38 14.15 -4.87
CA ARG A 43 4.30 13.91 -5.86
C ARG A 43 4.77 13.38 -7.22
N LYS A 44 5.96 13.79 -7.69
CA LYS A 44 6.50 13.36 -9.01
C LYS A 44 6.98 11.90 -9.03
N GLN A 45 7.37 11.36 -7.88
CA GLN A 45 7.87 9.99 -7.76
C GLN A 45 6.75 8.97 -7.52
N ARG A 46 5.57 9.45 -7.11
CA ARG A 46 4.42 8.61 -6.81
C ARG A 46 4.10 7.60 -7.90
N ARG A 47 3.79 6.38 -7.48
CA ARG A 47 3.38 5.26 -8.33
C ARG A 47 2.11 4.65 -7.78
N VAL A 48 1.37 3.97 -8.65
CA VAL A 48 0.22 3.16 -8.25
C VAL A 48 0.64 1.70 -8.33
N LEU A 49 0.69 1.03 -7.17
CA LEU A 49 0.85 -0.41 -7.07
C LEU A 49 -0.53 -1.06 -7.23
N VAL A 50 -0.73 -1.79 -8.32
CA VAL A 50 -2.00 -2.46 -8.60
C VAL A 50 -1.99 -3.85 -7.96
N ILE A 51 -3.01 -4.13 -7.18
CA ILE A 51 -3.29 -5.45 -6.60
C ILE A 51 -4.49 -6.03 -7.35
N ASP A 52 -4.30 -7.21 -7.94
CA ASP A 52 -5.37 -8.01 -8.53
C ASP A 52 -5.28 -9.41 -7.90
N PHE A 53 -6.11 -9.65 -6.89
CA PHE A 53 -6.06 -10.89 -6.08
C PHE A 53 -7.46 -11.26 -5.58
N GLN A 54 -7.89 -12.49 -5.84
CA GLN A 54 -9.17 -13.06 -5.36
C GLN A 54 -10.40 -12.14 -5.57
N GLY A 55 -10.48 -11.50 -6.74
CA GLY A 55 -11.59 -10.59 -7.07
C GLY A 55 -11.45 -9.17 -6.51
N VAL A 56 -10.43 -8.91 -5.68
CA VAL A 56 -10.05 -7.55 -5.30
C VAL A 56 -9.19 -6.95 -6.39
N PHE A 57 -9.60 -5.78 -6.89
CA PHE A 57 -8.87 -4.99 -7.87
C PHE A 57 -8.73 -3.55 -7.37
N VAL A 58 -7.57 -3.19 -6.85
CA VAL A 58 -7.32 -1.90 -6.17
C VAL A 58 -5.93 -1.38 -6.51
N GLY A 59 -5.79 -0.06 -6.60
CA GLY A 59 -4.51 0.62 -6.72
C GLY A 59 -4.11 1.26 -5.40
N LEU A 60 -2.88 1.04 -4.98
CA LEU A 60 -2.28 1.73 -3.84
C LEU A 60 -1.37 2.83 -4.35
N LEU A 61 -1.65 4.08 -3.96
CA LEU A 61 -0.74 5.18 -4.18
C LEU A 61 0.42 5.04 -3.18
N ILE A 62 1.63 4.89 -3.72
CA ILE A 62 2.88 4.79 -2.98
C ILE A 62 3.82 5.92 -3.41
N ASP A 63 4.75 6.26 -2.52
CA ASP A 63 5.67 7.37 -2.72
C ASP A 63 6.63 7.14 -3.88
N GLU A 64 7.27 5.97 -3.91
CA GLU A 64 8.20 5.62 -4.96
C GLU A 64 8.42 4.11 -5.05
N VAL A 65 9.11 3.71 -6.12
CA VAL A 65 9.60 2.34 -6.30
C VAL A 65 11.11 2.43 -6.42
N LEU A 66 11.82 1.91 -5.42
CA LEU A 66 13.29 1.93 -5.35
C LEU A 66 13.96 0.90 -6.27
N GLY A 67 13.18 0.00 -6.87
CA GLY A 67 13.67 -1.06 -7.76
C GLY A 67 13.47 -2.45 -7.18
N MET A 68 14.21 -3.42 -7.72
CA MET A 68 14.15 -4.82 -7.29
C MET A 68 15.34 -5.15 -6.39
N GLN A 69 15.08 -5.87 -5.31
CA GLN A 69 16.09 -6.34 -4.37
C GLN A 69 15.99 -7.86 -4.25
N HIS A 70 17.14 -8.53 -4.18
CA HIS A 70 17.22 -9.99 -4.04
C HIS A 70 17.66 -10.34 -2.62
N PHE A 71 16.83 -11.11 -1.90
CA PHE A 71 17.10 -11.60 -0.57
C PHE A 71 17.13 -13.13 -0.55
N SER A 72 17.93 -13.72 0.34
CA SER A 72 17.88 -15.16 0.59
C SER A 72 16.72 -15.44 1.53
N GLU A 73 15.90 -16.46 1.25
CA GLU A 73 14.82 -16.89 2.15
C GLU A 73 15.34 -17.20 3.57
N ARG A 74 16.56 -17.71 3.69
CA ARG A 74 17.21 -17.99 4.99
C ARG A 74 17.50 -16.74 5.81
N SER A 75 17.51 -15.56 5.18
CA SER A 75 17.72 -14.28 5.86
C SER A 75 16.42 -13.60 6.30
N LEU A 76 15.26 -14.22 6.01
CA LEU A 76 13.97 -13.70 6.46
C LEU A 76 13.85 -13.85 7.97
N MET A 77 13.63 -12.73 8.64
CA MET A 77 13.23 -12.70 10.05
C MET A 77 11.70 -12.58 10.10
N PRO A 78 10.96 -13.57 10.64
CA PRO A 78 9.50 -13.63 10.55
C PRO A 78 8.76 -12.66 11.48
N GLU A 79 9.50 -11.88 12.27
CA GLU A 79 8.92 -10.90 13.18
C GLU A 79 8.88 -9.52 12.52
N PRO A 80 7.82 -8.71 12.71
CA PRO A 80 7.73 -7.34 12.20
C PRO A 80 8.87 -6.41 12.63
N GLY A 81 9.69 -6.83 13.60
CA GLY A 81 10.65 -5.97 14.29
C GLY A 81 9.92 -5.10 15.32
N HIS A 82 10.57 -4.85 16.46
CA HIS A 82 10.00 -4.04 17.54
C HIS A 82 9.71 -2.58 17.12
N ASP A 83 10.36 -2.11 16.06
CA ASP A 83 10.27 -0.72 15.59
C ASP A 83 9.11 -0.49 14.60
N SER A 84 8.33 -1.52 14.28
CA SER A 84 7.22 -1.38 13.34
C SER A 84 6.06 -0.64 14.01
N GLU A 85 5.58 0.42 13.37
CA GLU A 85 4.43 1.17 13.86
C GLU A 85 3.19 0.28 14.02
N ALA A 86 2.43 0.49 15.11
CA ALA A 86 1.31 -0.38 15.48
C ALA A 86 0.22 -0.51 14.39
N ARG A 87 0.03 0.53 13.57
CA ARG A 87 -0.93 0.54 12.46
C ARG A 87 -0.43 -0.23 11.24
N VAL A 88 0.87 -0.34 11.06
CA VAL A 88 1.50 -1.01 9.92
C VAL A 88 1.80 -2.48 10.25
N ALA A 89 2.14 -2.77 11.51
CA ALA A 89 2.53 -4.08 12.00
C ALA A 89 1.62 -5.25 11.56
N PRO A 90 0.27 -5.13 11.54
CA PRO A 90 -0.62 -6.22 11.08
C PRO A 90 -0.38 -6.64 9.62
N TYR A 91 0.24 -5.78 8.82
CA TYR A 91 0.47 -5.96 7.40
C TYR A 91 1.91 -6.36 7.07
N ILE A 92 2.77 -6.54 8.08
CA ILE A 92 4.17 -6.94 7.91
C ILE A 92 4.33 -8.43 8.21
N GLN A 93 4.90 -9.18 7.27
CA GLN A 93 5.15 -10.63 7.38
C GLN A 93 6.53 -10.98 7.92
N GLY A 94 7.39 -9.98 8.07
CA GLY A 94 8.76 -10.14 8.50
C GLY A 94 9.64 -9.03 7.97
N ARG A 95 10.95 -9.23 8.04
CA ARG A 95 11.94 -8.27 7.58
C ARG A 95 13.21 -8.94 7.08
N PHE A 96 13.94 -8.22 6.24
CA PHE A 96 15.33 -8.49 5.92
C PHE A 96 16.20 -7.36 6.48
N VAL A 97 17.40 -7.71 6.96
CA VAL A 97 18.38 -6.72 7.45
C VAL A 97 19.62 -6.76 6.57
N ARG A 98 19.98 -5.61 6.00
CA ARG A 98 21.23 -5.37 5.28
C ARG A 98 21.80 -4.02 5.74
N GLU A 99 22.23 -3.16 4.83
CA GLU A 99 22.61 -1.76 5.10
C GLU A 99 21.46 -0.96 5.73
N GLN A 100 20.21 -1.38 5.47
CA GLN A 100 18.99 -0.89 6.09
C GLN A 100 18.02 -2.05 6.35
N VAL A 101 16.96 -1.78 7.12
CA VAL A 101 15.86 -2.73 7.37
C VAL A 101 14.85 -2.66 6.24
N TRP A 102 14.50 -3.81 5.67
CA TRP A 102 13.48 -3.97 4.65
C TRP A 102 12.31 -4.75 5.21
N GLN A 103 11.18 -4.08 5.44
CA GLN A 103 9.97 -4.75 5.90
C GLN A 103 9.27 -5.46 4.73
N VAL A 104 8.84 -6.70 4.97
CA VAL A 104 8.08 -7.49 4.00
C VAL A 104 6.60 -7.16 4.18
N PHE A 105 6.14 -6.16 3.42
CA PHE A 105 4.74 -5.79 3.37
C PHE A 105 3.91 -6.89 2.68
N SER A 106 2.72 -7.16 3.22
CA SER A 106 1.76 -8.10 2.66
C SER A 106 0.57 -7.39 2.03
N PRO A 107 0.55 -7.23 0.69
CA PRO A 107 -0.62 -6.76 -0.03
C PRO A 107 -1.86 -7.60 0.26
N ARG A 108 -1.68 -8.91 0.50
CA ARG A 108 -2.76 -9.84 0.83
C ARG A 108 -3.37 -9.53 2.19
N ALA A 109 -2.56 -9.33 3.23
CA ALA A 109 -3.07 -8.97 4.55
C ALA A 109 -3.83 -7.63 4.51
N LEU A 110 -3.35 -6.68 3.70
CA LEU A 110 -4.00 -5.38 3.52
C LEU A 110 -5.40 -5.54 2.89
N VAL A 111 -5.51 -6.19 1.73
CA VAL A 111 -6.80 -6.32 1.04
C VAL A 111 -7.80 -7.26 1.73
N GLN A 112 -7.34 -8.04 2.72
CA GLN A 112 -8.20 -8.87 3.56
C GLN A 112 -8.63 -8.17 4.86
N SER A 113 -8.08 -6.99 5.17
CA SER A 113 -8.40 -6.24 6.37
C SER A 113 -9.75 -5.53 6.22
N PRO A 114 -10.69 -5.71 7.18
CA PRO A 114 -11.95 -4.97 7.19
C PRO A 114 -11.76 -3.46 7.17
N ASP A 115 -10.79 -2.94 7.91
CA ASP A 115 -10.51 -1.49 7.99
C ASP A 115 -10.12 -0.89 6.64
N PHE A 116 -9.41 -1.67 5.82
CA PHE A 116 -9.02 -1.29 4.47
C PHE A 116 -10.14 -1.48 3.43
N MET A 117 -11.02 -2.46 3.64
CA MET A 117 -12.11 -2.74 2.69
C MET A 117 -13.36 -1.90 2.95
N ASP A 118 -13.56 -1.48 4.20
CA ASP A 118 -14.61 -0.53 4.57
C ASP A 118 -14.19 0.90 4.20
N VAL A 119 -14.60 1.32 3.00
CA VAL A 119 -14.21 2.60 2.40
C VAL A 119 -15.23 3.73 2.63
N ALA A 120 -16.42 3.41 3.13
CA ALA A 120 -17.51 4.36 3.32
C ALA A 120 -17.41 5.08 4.67
N VAL A 121 -17.97 6.30 4.74
CA VAL A 121 -18.12 7.11 5.96
C VAL A 121 -19.53 7.01 6.50
#